data_AF-A0A7C9DWS0-F1
#
_entry.id   AF-A0A7C9DWS0-F1
#
_cell.length_a   1.000
_cell.length_b   1.000
_cell.length_c   1.000
_cell.angle_alpha   90.00
_cell.angle_beta   90.00
_cell.angle_gamma   90.00
#
_symmetry.space_group_name_H-M   'P 1'
#
loop_
_entity.id
_entity.type
_entity.pdbx_description
1 polymer ?
#
loop_
_entity_poly.entity_id
_entity_poly.type
_entity_poly.pdbx_seq_one_letter_code
_entity_poly.pdbx_strand_id
1 'polypeptide(L)'
;EMGSTLLKLARCLRTTPLQARPMGYLSLDLSMKKENVPVFVYNDIDSDKEPLYYDYLARTVFPPFVYAGANTGCNCVAGCHDGCLCVLKNGGEIPYDYNGFLLRGKPLIFECGSHCTCPPGCRNRVSQRGLRNRLEVFRSRETGWGVRTLDLIHAGGFICEYAGVVLTREQAQV
;
A
#
# COMPACT_ATOMS: atom_id res chain seq x y z
N GLU A 1 -20.94 -9.40 17.98
CA GLU A 1 -20.36 -10.45 17.13
C GLU A 1 -19.05 -10.94 17.73
N MET A 2 -18.69 -12.22 17.55
CA MET A 2 -17.41 -12.75 18.03
C MET A 2 -16.28 -12.49 17.03
N GLY A 3 -15.12 -12.01 17.49
CA GLY A 3 -13.97 -11.73 16.62
C GLY A 3 -13.46 -12.96 15.85
N SER A 4 -13.57 -14.16 16.44
CA SER A 4 -13.20 -15.41 15.78
C SER A 4 -14.05 -15.73 14.54
N THR A 5 -15.33 -15.35 14.55
CA THR A 5 -16.23 -15.49 13.40
C THR A 5 -15.81 -14.57 12.26
N LEU A 6 -15.46 -13.32 12.57
CA LEU A 6 -14.96 -12.35 11.59
C LEU A 6 -13.66 -12.82 10.94
N LEU A 7 -12.72 -13.36 11.73
CA LEU A 7 -11.47 -13.91 11.20
C LEU A 7 -11.70 -15.11 10.28
N LYS A 8 -12.63 -16.01 10.64
CA LYS A 8 -13.02 -17.14 9.79
C LYS A 8 -13.64 -16.66 8.48
N LEU A 9 -14.54 -15.68 8.54
CA LEU A 9 -15.16 -15.09 7.37
C LEU A 9 -14.11 -14.44 6.45
N ALA A 10 -13.25 -13.57 6.98
CA ALA A 10 -12.19 -12.92 6.22
C ALA A 10 -11.28 -13.95 5.51
N ARG A 11 -10.94 -15.06 6.19
CA ARG A 11 -10.21 -16.18 5.57
C ARG A 11 -10.98 -16.82 4.41
N CYS A 12 -12.28 -17.06 4.55
CA CYS A 12 -13.09 -17.59 3.45
C CYS A 12 -13.17 -16.60 2.28
N LEU A 13 -13.31 -15.29 2.53
CA LEU A 13 -13.34 -14.27 1.49
C LEU A 13 -12.05 -14.21 0.68
N ARG A 14 -10.89 -14.48 1.30
CA ARG A 14 -9.59 -14.52 0.60
C ARG A 14 -9.41 -15.70 -0.35
N THR A 15 -10.17 -16.79 -0.16
CA THR A 15 -9.96 -18.05 -0.87
C THR A 15 -11.13 -18.39 -1.79
N THR A 16 -12.36 -18.23 -1.30
CA THR A 16 -13.59 -18.54 -2.00
C THR A 16 -14.65 -17.45 -1.75
N PRO A 17 -14.44 -16.22 -2.26
CA PRO A 17 -15.30 -15.07 -1.96
C PRO A 17 -16.76 -15.31 -2.32
N LEU A 18 -17.05 -15.88 -3.49
CA LEU A 18 -18.41 -16.15 -3.95
C LEU A 18 -19.10 -17.30 -3.19
N GLN A 19 -18.36 -18.19 -2.54
CA GLN A 19 -18.96 -19.19 -1.65
C GLN A 19 -19.31 -18.57 -0.29
N ALA A 20 -18.46 -17.67 0.20
CA ALA A 20 -18.67 -17.00 1.48
C ALA A 20 -19.73 -15.88 1.39
N ARG A 21 -19.81 -15.19 0.24
CA ARG A 21 -20.80 -14.17 -0.10
C ARG A 21 -21.19 -14.31 -1.58
N PRO A 22 -22.32 -14.98 -1.88
CA PRO A 22 -22.75 -15.23 -3.26
C PRO A 22 -23.12 -13.97 -4.05
N MET A 23 -23.50 -12.88 -3.37
CA MET A 23 -23.97 -11.64 -3.96
C MET A 23 -23.23 -10.43 -3.38
N GLY A 24 -23.35 -9.28 -4.05
CA GLY A 24 -22.82 -7.99 -3.60
C GLY A 24 -21.43 -7.64 -4.16
N TYR A 25 -20.64 -8.61 -4.61
CA TYR A 25 -19.39 -8.30 -5.31
C TYR A 25 -19.67 -7.66 -6.68
N LEU A 26 -19.22 -6.41 -6.85
CA LEU A 26 -19.25 -5.69 -8.12
C LEU A 26 -18.01 -6.00 -8.96
N SER A 27 -16.87 -6.22 -8.31
CA SER A 27 -15.63 -6.68 -8.93
C SER A 27 -14.82 -7.48 -7.92
N LEU A 28 -14.14 -8.53 -8.40
CA LEU A 28 -13.15 -9.29 -7.63
C LEU A 28 -11.73 -8.77 -7.82
N ASP A 29 -11.52 -7.74 -8.66
CA ASP A 29 -10.26 -7.01 -8.75
C ASP A 29 -10.44 -5.66 -9.44
N LEU A 30 -10.60 -4.59 -8.66
CA LEU A 30 -10.62 -3.20 -9.11
C LEU A 30 -9.29 -2.77 -9.72
N SER A 31 -8.18 -3.35 -9.25
CA SER A 31 -6.84 -2.97 -9.71
C SER A 31 -6.55 -3.43 -11.14
N MET A 32 -7.36 -4.35 -11.68
CA MET A 32 -7.15 -4.99 -12.98
C MET A 32 -5.73 -5.56 -13.12
N LYS A 33 -5.25 -6.28 -12.10
CA LYS A 33 -3.90 -6.85 -12.00
C LYS A 33 -2.74 -5.83 -12.01
N LYS A 34 -3.02 -4.54 -11.78
CA LYS A 34 -1.97 -3.53 -11.57
C LYS A 34 -1.28 -3.68 -10.20
N GLU A 35 -1.94 -4.35 -9.25
CA GLU A 35 -1.40 -4.68 -7.93
C GLU A 35 -0.98 -6.15 -7.82
N ASN A 36 -0.13 -6.46 -6.84
CA ASN A 36 0.29 -7.84 -6.56
C ASN A 36 -0.82 -8.70 -5.93
N VAL A 37 -1.85 -8.06 -5.39
CA VAL A 37 -3.01 -8.70 -4.73
C VAL A 37 -4.29 -7.99 -5.22
N PRO A 38 -5.41 -8.71 -5.33
CA PRO A 38 -6.65 -8.10 -5.82
C PRO A 38 -7.23 -7.10 -4.82
N VAL A 39 -7.89 -6.08 -5.35
CA VAL A 39 -8.69 -5.13 -4.57
C VAL A 39 -10.16 -5.38 -4.86
N PHE A 40 -10.91 -5.91 -3.90
CA PHE A 40 -12.32 -6.25 -4.12
C PHE A 40 -13.22 -5.02 -4.06
N VAL A 41 -14.37 -5.08 -4.74
CA VAL A 41 -15.43 -4.07 -4.63
C VAL A 41 -16.72 -4.76 -4.25
N TYR A 42 -17.29 -4.37 -3.11
CA TYR A 42 -18.46 -5.01 -2.51
C TYR A 42 -19.54 -3.99 -2.17
N ASN A 43 -20.76 -4.21 -2.65
CA ASN A 43 -21.93 -3.39 -2.37
C ASN A 43 -23.15 -4.28 -2.14
N ASP A 44 -23.64 -4.31 -0.91
CA ASP A 44 -24.88 -4.98 -0.50
C ASP A 44 -25.95 -4.00 0.01
N ILE A 45 -25.82 -2.71 -0.35
CA ILE A 45 -26.67 -1.64 0.15
C ILE A 45 -27.56 -1.06 -0.96
N ASP A 46 -26.97 -0.74 -2.11
CA ASP A 46 -27.65 -0.06 -3.21
C ASP A 46 -27.05 -0.50 -4.58
N SER A 47 -27.38 0.22 -5.65
CA SER A 47 -26.87 -0.04 -7.00
C SER A 47 -25.68 0.85 -7.41
N ASP A 48 -25.06 1.55 -6.46
CA ASP A 48 -23.90 2.42 -6.71
C ASP A 48 -22.69 1.59 -7.15
N LYS A 49 -21.99 2.07 -8.18
CA LYS A 49 -20.82 1.43 -8.81
C LYS A 49 -19.68 2.43 -9.04
N GLU A 50 -19.71 3.57 -8.37
CA GLU A 50 -18.80 4.70 -8.59
C GLU A 50 -17.30 4.30 -8.65
N PRO A 51 -16.77 3.42 -7.78
CA PRO A 51 -15.36 3.03 -7.83
C PRO A 51 -14.93 2.41 -9.16
N LEU A 52 -15.85 1.77 -9.90
CA LEU A 52 -15.54 1.11 -11.18
C LEU A 52 -15.31 2.10 -12.33
N TYR A 53 -15.66 3.38 -12.15
CA TYR A 53 -15.51 4.40 -13.18
C TYR A 53 -14.16 5.12 -13.14
N TYR A 54 -13.34 4.86 -12.11
CA TYR A 54 -12.00 5.42 -12.01
C TYR A 54 -10.96 4.55 -12.70
N ASP A 55 -10.00 5.21 -13.34
CA ASP A 55 -8.78 4.56 -13.78
C ASP A 55 -7.89 4.25 -12.57
N TYR A 56 -7.74 2.96 -12.26
CA TYR A 56 -6.93 2.54 -11.12
C TYR A 56 -5.45 2.89 -11.33
N LEU A 57 -4.85 3.60 -10.38
CA LEU A 57 -3.43 3.93 -10.32
C LEU A 57 -2.79 3.22 -9.13
N ALA A 58 -1.91 2.24 -9.37
CA ALA A 58 -1.20 1.53 -8.31
C ALA A 58 -0.08 2.38 -7.67
N ARG A 59 0.38 3.42 -8.38
CA ARG A 59 1.47 4.32 -7.97
C ARG A 59 1.13 5.75 -8.31
N THR A 60 1.66 6.67 -7.52
CA THR A 60 1.55 8.11 -7.77
C THR A 60 2.21 8.50 -9.09
N VAL A 61 1.52 9.30 -9.90
CA VAL A 61 2.05 9.87 -11.12
C VAL A 61 2.59 11.26 -10.82
N PHE A 62 3.90 11.42 -10.88
CA PHE A 62 4.56 12.71 -10.72
C PHE A 62 4.76 13.43 -12.06
N PRO A 63 4.73 14.77 -12.08
CA PRO A 63 5.12 15.54 -13.25
C PRO A 63 6.55 15.19 -13.72
N PRO A 64 6.83 15.10 -15.05
CA PRO A 64 8.11 14.60 -15.56
C PRO A 64 9.36 15.33 -15.06
N PHE A 65 9.26 16.62 -14.71
CA PHE A 65 10.38 17.41 -14.24
C PHE A 65 10.83 17.07 -12.81
N VAL A 66 10.02 16.33 -12.04
CA VAL A 66 10.33 15.96 -10.64
C VAL A 66 11.38 14.84 -10.54
N TYR A 67 11.58 14.06 -11.61
CA TYR A 67 12.51 12.92 -11.59
C TYR A 67 14.01 13.30 -11.61
N ALA A 68 14.35 14.59 -11.47
CA ALA A 68 15.72 15.05 -11.30
C ALA A 68 16.15 14.94 -9.82
N GLY A 69 16.95 13.93 -9.47
CA GLY A 69 17.40 13.68 -8.10
C GLY A 69 18.84 13.15 -8.01
N ALA A 70 19.47 13.35 -6.84
CA ALA A 70 20.86 12.98 -6.59
C ALA A 70 21.11 11.46 -6.58
N ASN A 71 22.12 11.04 -7.34
CA ASN A 71 22.49 9.65 -7.61
C ASN A 71 23.38 9.01 -6.52
N THR A 72 22.99 9.05 -5.24
CA THR A 72 23.80 8.42 -4.17
C THR A 72 23.02 7.42 -3.33
N GLY A 73 23.50 6.18 -3.34
CA GLY A 73 22.99 5.07 -2.52
C GLY A 73 24.06 4.42 -1.66
N CYS A 74 23.66 3.44 -0.85
CA CYS A 74 24.58 2.71 0.01
C CYS A 74 25.28 1.54 -0.72
N ASN A 75 26.44 1.13 -0.20
CA ASN A 75 27.24 0.00 -0.70
C ASN A 75 26.98 -1.31 0.09
N CYS A 76 25.82 -1.43 0.74
CA CYS A 76 25.52 -2.54 1.64
C CYS A 76 25.07 -3.81 0.89
N VAL A 77 26.00 -4.70 0.54
CA VAL A 77 25.72 -5.92 -0.25
C VAL A 77 24.81 -6.95 0.44
N ALA A 78 24.80 -6.99 1.77
CA ALA A 78 23.98 -7.93 2.57
C ALA A 78 22.69 -7.31 3.14
N GLY A 79 22.37 -6.07 2.74
CA GLY A 79 21.30 -5.29 3.35
C GLY A 79 21.82 -4.19 4.29
N CYS A 80 21.02 -3.15 4.49
CA CYS A 80 21.41 -2.01 5.31
C CYS A 80 21.45 -2.37 6.80
N HIS A 81 22.54 -1.94 7.43
CA HIS A 81 22.79 -1.98 8.87
C HIS A 81 23.19 -0.58 9.36
N ASP A 82 23.44 -0.46 10.66
CA ASP A 82 23.81 0.79 11.32
C ASP A 82 25.07 1.40 10.69
N GLY A 83 25.07 2.72 10.55
CA GLY A 83 26.19 3.50 10.01
C GLY A 83 26.27 3.62 8.49
N CYS A 84 25.40 2.97 7.71
CA CYS A 84 25.40 3.17 6.25
C CYS A 84 24.76 4.52 5.83
N LEU A 85 25.06 4.98 4.61
CA LEU A 85 24.55 6.26 4.07
C LEU A 85 23.02 6.41 4.18
N CYS A 86 22.26 5.36 3.87
CA CYS A 86 20.80 5.41 3.96
C CYS A 86 20.31 5.56 5.41
N VAL A 87 21.02 4.95 6.37
CA VAL A 87 20.70 5.08 7.80
C VAL A 87 21.04 6.48 8.30
N LEU A 88 22.17 7.04 7.88
CA LEU A 88 22.52 8.43 8.16
C LEU A 88 21.48 9.42 7.62
N LYS A 89 20.95 9.20 6.41
CA LYS A 89 19.82 10.00 5.87
C LYS A 89 18.56 9.94 6.74
N ASN A 90 18.35 8.85 7.48
CA ASN A 90 17.24 8.68 8.42
C ASN A 90 17.55 9.16 9.85
N GLY A 91 18.63 9.92 10.04
CA GLY A 91 19.06 10.44 11.35
C GLY A 91 19.84 9.43 12.19
N GLY A 92 20.53 8.48 11.54
CA GLY A 92 21.34 7.47 12.21
C GLY A 92 20.58 6.24 12.70
N GLU A 93 19.27 6.14 12.40
CA GLU A 93 18.42 5.03 12.81
C GLU A 93 17.76 4.37 11.59
N ILE A 94 17.66 3.04 11.58
CA ILE A 94 16.85 2.33 10.58
C ILE A 94 15.36 2.47 10.92
N PRO A 95 14.50 2.95 9.99
CA PRO A 95 13.07 3.19 10.29
C PRO A 95 12.24 1.93 10.56
N TYR A 96 12.61 0.80 9.94
CA TYR A 96 11.84 -0.44 9.95
C TYR A 96 12.56 -1.56 10.69
N ASP A 97 11.83 -2.46 11.33
CA ASP A 97 12.38 -3.72 11.85
C ASP A 97 12.74 -4.71 10.71
N TYR A 98 13.17 -5.92 11.05
CA TYR A 98 13.48 -6.95 10.05
C TYR A 98 12.24 -7.52 9.35
N ASN A 99 11.04 -7.35 9.92
CA ASN A 99 9.77 -7.76 9.31
C ASN A 99 9.20 -6.68 8.37
N GLY A 100 9.78 -5.48 8.37
CA GLY A 100 9.32 -4.32 7.61
C GLY A 100 8.26 -3.49 8.33
N PHE A 101 8.13 -3.63 9.66
CA PHE A 101 7.26 -2.80 10.48
C PHE A 101 7.96 -1.50 10.88
N LEU A 102 7.27 -0.38 10.70
CA LEU A 102 7.74 0.94 11.11
C LEU A 102 7.88 0.99 12.64
N LEU A 103 9.09 1.28 13.12
CA LEU A 103 9.40 1.33 14.56
C LEU A 103 8.85 2.61 15.21
N ARG A 104 8.93 3.74 14.50
CA ARG A 104 8.47 5.05 14.98
C ARG A 104 8.17 5.96 13.80
N GLY A 105 7.14 6.80 13.96
CA GLY A 105 6.85 7.86 12.99
C GLY A 105 8.02 8.84 12.84
N LYS A 106 8.36 9.17 11.60
CA LYS A 106 9.35 10.20 11.23
C LYS A 106 8.70 11.15 10.21
N PRO A 107 9.06 12.44 10.17
CA PRO A 107 8.53 13.38 9.17
C PRO A 107 8.81 12.96 7.73
N LEU A 108 9.96 12.31 7.50
CA LEU A 108 10.37 11.78 6.21
C LEU A 108 11.18 10.50 6.43
N ILE A 109 10.98 9.51 5.57
CA ILE A 109 11.73 8.26 5.56
C ILE A 109 12.47 8.12 4.24
N PHE A 110 13.77 7.83 4.30
CA PHE A 110 14.61 7.58 3.14
C PHE A 110 14.81 6.08 2.95
N GLU A 111 14.03 5.48 2.05
CA GLU A 111 14.25 4.10 1.62
C GLU A 111 15.47 3.97 0.68
N CYS A 112 16.00 2.74 0.59
CA CYS A 112 17.00 2.41 -0.42
C CYS A 112 16.37 2.45 -1.82
N GLY A 113 17.04 3.14 -2.75
CA GLY A 113 16.62 3.27 -4.15
C GLY A 113 17.42 2.41 -5.12
N SER A 114 17.34 2.73 -6.41
CA SER A 114 18.08 2.08 -7.51
C SER A 114 19.60 2.23 -7.41
N HIS A 115 20.09 3.31 -6.81
CA HIS A 115 21.53 3.56 -6.60
C HIS A 115 22.13 2.81 -5.40
N CYS A 116 21.32 2.06 -4.65
CA CYS A 116 21.81 1.26 -3.54
C CYS A 116 22.12 -0.16 -4.02
N THR A 117 23.26 -0.70 -3.60
CA THR A 117 23.68 -2.08 -3.92
C THR A 117 22.99 -3.15 -3.06
N CYS A 118 22.20 -2.74 -2.06
CA CYS A 118 21.52 -3.66 -1.17
C CYS A 118 20.39 -4.42 -1.87
N PRO A 119 20.20 -5.70 -1.52
CA PRO A 119 19.26 -6.57 -2.23
C PRO A 119 17.80 -6.11 -2.04
N PRO A 120 16.86 -6.59 -2.87
CA PRO A 120 15.42 -6.31 -2.71
C PRO A 120 14.88 -6.69 -1.31
N GLY A 121 15.49 -7.70 -0.67
CA GLY A 121 15.18 -8.14 0.69
C GLY A 121 15.66 -7.20 1.80
N CYS A 122 16.37 -6.11 1.48
CA CYS A 122 16.83 -5.13 2.47
C CYS A 122 15.67 -4.60 3.32
N ARG A 123 15.86 -4.54 4.65
CA ARG A 123 14.85 -4.01 5.58
C ARG A 123 14.49 -2.54 5.35
N ASN A 124 15.34 -1.78 4.65
CA ASN A 124 15.08 -0.39 4.26
C ASN A 124 14.46 -0.26 2.84
N ARG A 125 13.72 -1.29 2.39
CA ARG A 125 12.94 -1.33 1.14
C ARG A 125 11.54 -1.88 1.42
N VAL A 126 10.64 -1.09 1.99
CA VAL A 126 9.32 -1.55 2.47
C VAL A 126 8.19 -1.05 1.56
N SER A 127 7.96 0.27 1.48
CA SER A 127 6.83 0.86 0.74
C SER A 127 6.95 0.66 -0.77
N GLN A 128 8.20 0.57 -1.28
CA GLN A 128 8.45 0.25 -2.69
C GLN A 128 7.97 -1.15 -3.10
N ARG A 129 7.70 -2.06 -2.16
CA ARG A 129 7.13 -3.39 -2.46
C ARG A 129 5.64 -3.35 -2.87
N GLY A 130 4.98 -2.21 -2.69
CA GLY A 130 3.59 -2.00 -3.11
C GLY A 130 2.58 -2.69 -2.19
N LEU A 131 1.33 -2.77 -2.65
CA LEU A 131 0.24 -3.39 -1.90
C LEU A 131 0.49 -4.89 -1.71
N ARG A 132 0.35 -5.36 -0.46
CA ARG A 132 0.51 -6.79 -0.10
C ARG A 132 -0.67 -7.38 0.68
N ASN A 133 -1.52 -6.53 1.24
CA ASN A 133 -2.74 -6.93 1.92
C ASN A 133 -3.91 -6.88 0.95
N ARG A 134 -4.77 -7.90 0.97
CA ARG A 134 -6.02 -7.90 0.20
C ARG A 134 -6.98 -6.90 0.81
N LEU A 135 -7.35 -5.90 0.03
CA LEU A 135 -8.29 -4.86 0.43
C LEU A 135 -9.66 -5.09 -0.20
N GLU A 136 -10.70 -4.62 0.47
CA GLU A 136 -12.07 -4.57 -0.04
C GLU A 136 -12.59 -3.14 0.10
N VAL A 137 -12.87 -2.51 -1.03
CA VAL A 137 -13.64 -1.28 -1.14
C VAL A 137 -15.11 -1.67 -0.96
N PHE A 138 -15.77 -1.13 0.06
CA PHE A 138 -17.14 -1.51 0.40
C PHE A 138 -18.07 -0.31 0.53
N ARG A 139 -19.32 -0.49 0.09
CA ARG A 139 -20.36 0.52 0.25
C ARG A 139 -20.69 0.71 1.74
N SER A 140 -20.78 1.95 2.18
CA SER A 140 -21.00 2.38 3.56
C SER A 140 -22.11 3.42 3.62
N ARG A 141 -23.02 3.29 4.59
CA ARG A 141 -24.11 4.27 4.78
C ARG A 141 -23.62 5.61 5.34
N GLU A 142 -22.48 5.62 6.03
CA GLU A 142 -21.96 6.80 6.74
C GLU A 142 -20.94 7.58 5.90
N THR A 143 -20.16 6.88 5.07
CA THR A 143 -19.02 7.45 4.33
C THR A 143 -19.15 7.35 2.81
N GLY A 144 -20.25 6.79 2.31
CA GLY A 144 -20.41 6.43 0.89
C GLY A 144 -19.63 5.16 0.56
N TRP A 145 -18.30 5.27 0.44
CA TRP A 145 -17.40 4.13 0.25
C TRP A 145 -16.36 4.09 1.38
N GLY A 146 -15.96 2.88 1.77
CA GLY A 146 -14.94 2.63 2.78
C GLY A 146 -13.96 1.56 2.32
N VAL A 147 -12.83 1.45 3.01
CA VAL A 147 -11.83 0.41 2.74
C VAL A 147 -11.62 -0.43 3.98
N ARG A 148 -11.60 -1.75 3.82
CA ARG A 148 -11.23 -2.71 4.87
C ARG A 148 -10.23 -3.72 4.35
N THR A 149 -9.49 -4.34 5.27
CA THR A 149 -8.55 -5.42 4.96
C THR A 149 -9.19 -6.79 5.21
N LEU A 150 -8.83 -7.78 4.38
CA LEU A 150 -9.12 -9.20 4.63
C LEU A 150 -7.95 -9.93 5.30
N ASP A 151 -6.78 -9.28 5.38
CA ASP A 151 -5.58 -9.74 6.05
C ASP A 151 -5.38 -9.02 7.40
N LEU A 152 -4.69 -9.66 8.34
CA LEU A 152 -4.30 -9.00 9.59
C LEU A 152 -3.25 -7.92 9.32
N ILE A 153 -3.42 -6.76 9.93
CA ILE A 153 -2.45 -5.65 9.90
C ILE A 153 -1.86 -5.52 11.30
N HIS A 154 -0.55 -5.74 11.39
CA HIS A 154 0.20 -5.50 12.62
C HIS A 154 0.52 -4.01 12.77
N ALA A 155 0.68 -3.54 14.01
CA ALA A 155 1.12 -2.18 14.27
C ALA A 155 2.46 -1.88 13.56
N GLY A 156 2.54 -0.73 12.90
CA GLY A 156 3.69 -0.36 12.06
C GLY A 156 3.71 -1.01 10.67
N GLY A 157 2.76 -1.89 10.35
CA GLY A 157 2.63 -2.50 9.02
C GLY A 157 2.34 -1.47 7.93
N PHE A 158 3.13 -1.50 6.85
CA PHE A 158 2.80 -0.78 5.63
C PHE A 158 1.56 -1.39 4.97
N ILE A 159 0.59 -0.55 4.62
CA ILE A 159 -0.68 -0.96 4.01
C ILE A 159 -0.59 -0.76 2.49
N CYS A 160 -0.63 0.50 2.06
CA CYS A 160 -0.54 0.89 0.65
C CYS A 160 -0.07 2.34 0.52
N GLU A 161 0.26 2.73 -0.71
CA GLU A 161 0.50 4.12 -1.08
C GLU A 161 -0.83 4.85 -1.24
N TYR A 162 -0.88 6.13 -0.88
CA TYR A 162 -1.99 7.00 -1.26
C TYR A 162 -1.72 7.51 -2.69
N ALA A 163 -2.08 6.71 -3.67
CA ALA A 163 -1.74 6.96 -5.07
C ALA A 163 -2.70 7.97 -5.71
N GLY A 164 -2.16 8.86 -6.54
CA GLY A 164 -2.92 9.81 -7.33
C GLY A 164 -2.05 10.53 -8.35
N VAL A 165 -2.58 11.56 -8.99
CA VAL A 165 -1.80 12.44 -9.86
C VAL A 165 -1.33 13.63 -9.05
N VAL A 166 -0.02 13.82 -8.94
CA VAL A 166 0.55 14.99 -8.26
C VAL A 166 0.49 16.19 -9.20
N LEU A 167 -0.10 17.26 -8.70
CA LEU A 167 -0.25 18.53 -9.41
C LEU A 167 0.67 19.58 -8.78
N THR A 168 1.17 20.52 -9.60
CA THR A 168 1.77 21.74 -9.05
C THR A 168 0.70 22.64 -8.45
N ARG A 169 1.13 23.64 -7.67
CA ARG A 169 0.19 24.61 -7.09
C ARG A 169 -0.60 25.35 -8.16
N GLU A 170 0.04 25.67 -9.29
CA GLU A 170 -0.58 26.35 -10.42
C GLU A 170 -1.64 25.46 -11.09
N GLN A 171 -1.36 24.17 -11.26
CA GLN A 171 -2.31 23.21 -11.84
C GLN A 171 -3.51 22.95 -10.93
N ALA A 172 -3.35 23.02 -9.61
CA ALA A 172 -4.41 22.75 -8.64
C ALA A 172 -5.39 23.92 -8.43
N GLN A 173 -5.07 25.12 -8.94
CA GLN A 173 -5.88 26.32 -8.80
C GLN A 173 -6.78 26.61 -10.02
N VAL A 174 -6.68 25.78 -11.06
CA VAL A 174 -7.52 25.86 -12.27
C VAL A 174 -8.78 25.04 -12.06
#